data_AF-A0A221W9B8-F1
#
_entry.id   AF-A0A221W9B8-F1
#
_cell.length_a   1.000
_cell.length_b   1.000
_cell.length_c   1.000
_cell.angle_alpha   90.00
_cell.angle_beta   90.00
_cell.angle_gamma   90.00
#
_symmetry.space_group_name_H-M   'P 1'
#
loop_
_entity.id
_entity.type
_entity.pdbx_description
1 polymer ?
#
loop_
_entity_poly.entity_id
_entity_poly.type
_entity_poly.pdbx_seq_one_letter_code
_entity_poly.pdbx_strand_id
1 'polypeptide(L)'
;MSIRDEVREFVVSRRANVTPEQAGLPDLGGDRRVPGLRREEVAMLAGVSLDYYTRLERGDIHRASESVLNAIARALQLDEVEREYLFDLARIAPSGHRAGQPVVRSVRSSVQRVLDNLTVPAIVHNASQDLIAANPLGRALYAPHFDVEGVPNTARFVFLDPRAEAYYLDWPQARRTTAAVMRRDTGRDPHNAELSALITELSARSPHFRRDWADHDVHSHRTGVKSFRHPEIGRIDVTFDVFEQAGEPGLQIVTYGVGPSAEAARSFARLREWAAARRDERPPAAADPATSAGGGFRRVRTAPVRRQPASQ
;
A
#
# COMPACT_ATOMS: atom_id res chain seq x y z
N MET A 1 9.99 6.18 -13.63
CA MET A 1 10.58 7.20 -12.74
C MET A 1 11.85 6.61 -12.15
N SER A 2 12.95 7.35 -12.04
CA SER A 2 14.19 6.81 -11.45
C SER A 2 14.09 6.79 -9.92
N ILE A 3 14.78 5.85 -9.25
CA ILE A 3 14.97 5.89 -7.78
C ILE A 3 15.56 7.24 -7.34
N ARG A 4 16.45 7.82 -8.16
CA ARG A 4 17.01 9.15 -7.86
C ARG A 4 15.95 10.25 -7.87
N ASP A 5 14.98 10.16 -8.78
CA ASP A 5 13.90 11.14 -8.89
C ASP A 5 12.97 11.00 -7.68
N GLU A 6 12.59 9.77 -7.32
CA GLU A 6 11.74 9.49 -6.15
C GLU A 6 12.39 9.96 -4.84
N VAL A 7 13.68 9.67 -4.63
CA VAL A 7 14.43 10.16 -3.46
C VAL A 7 14.44 11.68 -3.41
N ARG A 8 14.73 12.32 -4.55
CA ARG A 8 14.79 13.77 -4.62
C ARG A 8 13.45 14.39 -4.30
N GLU A 9 12.40 13.91 -4.93
CA GLU A 9 11.04 14.41 -4.75
C GLU A 9 10.55 14.24 -3.31
N PHE A 10 10.77 13.05 -2.72
CA PHE A 10 10.44 12.77 -1.32
C PHE A 10 11.18 13.71 -0.35
N VAL A 11 12.50 13.80 -0.43
CA VAL A 11 13.31 14.63 0.48
C VAL A 11 13.00 16.12 0.32
N VAL A 12 12.78 16.59 -0.92
CA VAL A 12 12.38 17.98 -1.18
C VAL A 12 11.02 18.29 -0.57
N SER A 13 10.04 17.40 -0.73
CA SER A 13 8.71 17.55 -0.13
C SER A 13 8.78 17.59 1.39
N ARG A 14 9.43 16.62 2.04
CA ARG A 14 9.54 16.60 3.51
C ARG A 14 10.28 17.82 4.06
N ARG A 15 11.32 18.31 3.37
CA ARG A 15 12.01 19.55 3.72
C ARG A 15 11.10 20.78 3.64
N ALA A 16 10.19 20.83 2.67
CA ALA A 16 9.23 21.91 2.51
C ALA A 16 8.19 21.95 3.64
N ASN A 17 7.92 20.82 4.29
CA ASN A 17 6.88 20.69 5.32
C ASN A 17 7.34 21.03 6.74
N VAL A 18 8.66 21.14 6.99
CA VAL A 18 9.20 21.50 8.30
C VAL A 18 9.58 22.98 8.32
N THR A 19 9.05 23.70 9.29
CA THR A 19 9.42 25.10 9.55
C THR A 19 10.66 25.18 10.44
N PRO A 20 11.44 26.27 10.36
CA PRO A 20 12.56 26.52 11.28
C PRO A 20 12.17 26.40 12.74
N GLU A 21 11.02 26.99 13.11
CA GLU A 21 10.53 27.03 14.47
C GLU A 21 10.20 25.63 14.99
N GLN A 22 9.55 24.80 14.17
CA GLN A 22 9.32 23.39 14.49
C GLN A 22 10.65 22.66 14.72
N ALA A 23 11.68 22.97 13.94
CA ALA A 23 13.01 22.38 14.08
C ALA A 23 13.86 23.00 15.20
N GLY A 24 13.30 23.94 15.97
CA GLY A 24 14.01 24.62 17.06
C GLY A 24 15.05 25.64 16.59
N LEU A 25 14.97 26.09 15.34
CA LEU A 25 15.81 27.13 14.77
C LEU A 25 15.13 28.50 14.91
N PRO A 26 15.89 29.57 15.20
CA PRO A 26 15.34 30.92 15.19
C PRO A 26 14.98 31.32 13.76
N ASP A 27 13.76 31.84 13.55
CA ASP A 27 13.45 32.48 12.28
C ASP A 27 14.11 33.85 12.24
N LEU A 28 15.25 33.90 11.54
CA LEU A 28 16.09 35.09 11.45
C LEU A 28 15.52 36.19 10.51
N GLY A 29 14.23 36.11 10.15
CA GLY A 29 13.48 37.22 9.54
C GLY A 29 14.00 37.72 8.18
N GLY A 30 14.70 36.89 7.42
CA GLY A 30 15.18 37.22 6.08
C GLY A 30 14.20 36.83 4.97
N ASP A 31 14.42 37.33 3.74
CA ASP A 31 13.63 37.01 2.54
C ASP A 31 13.77 35.51 2.17
N ARG A 32 12.94 34.66 2.79
CA ARG A 32 13.00 33.19 2.70
C ARG A 32 12.28 32.75 1.42
N ARG A 33 13.06 32.28 0.44
CA ARG A 33 12.58 31.82 -0.88
C ARG A 33 12.11 30.36 -0.92
N VAL A 34 12.21 29.63 0.19
CA VAL A 34 11.81 28.22 0.29
C VAL A 34 10.72 28.07 1.35
N PRO A 35 9.69 27.23 1.14
CA PRO A 35 8.54 27.13 2.05
C PRO A 35 8.89 26.59 3.45
N GLY A 36 9.91 25.74 3.56
CA GLY A 36 10.34 25.13 4.83
C GLY A 36 11.82 25.34 5.12
N LEU A 37 12.49 24.29 5.63
CA LEU A 37 13.92 24.33 5.95
C LEU A 37 14.78 24.55 4.70
N ARG A 38 15.89 25.26 4.83
CA ARG A 38 16.95 25.37 3.82
C ARG A 38 17.85 24.15 3.87
N ARG A 39 18.58 23.87 2.79
CA ARG A 39 19.56 22.77 2.75
C ARG A 39 20.62 22.89 3.84
N GLU A 40 21.07 24.11 4.10
CA GLU A 40 22.03 24.44 5.17
C GLU A 40 21.48 24.14 6.57
N GLU A 41 20.21 24.45 6.80
CA GLU A 41 19.52 24.18 8.06
C GLU A 41 19.40 22.66 8.30
N VAL A 42 18.98 21.90 7.30
CA VAL A 42 18.89 20.42 7.40
C VAL A 42 20.27 19.79 7.61
N ALA A 43 21.28 20.23 6.87
CA ALA A 43 22.64 19.70 7.00
C ALA A 43 23.20 19.92 8.42
N MET A 44 22.97 21.11 8.98
CA MET A 44 23.33 21.44 10.36
C MET A 44 22.59 20.56 11.37
N LEU A 45 21.26 20.43 11.27
CA LEU A 45 20.45 19.61 12.17
C LEU A 45 20.83 18.11 12.10
N ALA A 46 21.16 17.62 10.91
CA ALA A 46 21.58 16.24 10.69
C ALA A 46 23.06 15.98 11.01
N GLY A 47 23.86 17.01 11.32
CA GLY A 47 25.29 16.87 11.59
C GLY A 47 26.11 16.40 10.39
N VAL A 48 25.71 16.79 9.18
CA VAL A 48 26.39 16.44 7.91
C VAL A 48 26.82 17.69 7.16
N SER A 49 27.74 17.57 6.20
CA SER A 49 28.12 18.71 5.38
C SER A 49 27.00 19.10 4.39
N LEU A 50 26.90 20.39 4.07
CA LEU A 50 25.94 20.91 3.07
C LEU A 50 26.08 20.21 1.71
N ASP A 51 27.31 19.97 1.26
CA ASP A 51 27.60 19.26 0.01
C ASP A 51 27.14 17.80 0.06
N TYR A 52 27.24 17.16 1.23
CA TYR A 52 26.73 15.81 1.42
C TYR A 52 25.21 15.78 1.32
N TYR A 53 24.52 16.64 2.08
CA TYR A 53 23.06 16.73 2.05
C TYR A 53 22.54 17.11 0.65
N THR A 54 23.19 18.03 -0.04
CA THR A 54 22.79 18.44 -1.40
C THR A 54 22.89 17.28 -2.40
N ARG A 55 23.90 16.40 -2.29
CA ARG A 55 23.98 15.20 -3.13
C ARG A 55 22.88 14.20 -2.79
N LEU A 56 22.63 13.97 -1.50
CA LEU A 56 21.57 13.08 -1.04
C LEU A 56 20.19 13.55 -1.53
N GLU A 57 19.86 14.83 -1.36
CA GLU A 57 18.61 15.42 -1.87
C GLU A 57 18.52 15.36 -3.40
N ARG A 58 19.65 15.27 -4.13
CA ARG A 58 19.66 15.06 -5.59
C ARG A 58 19.49 13.59 -6.00
N GLY A 59 19.23 12.70 -5.04
CA GLY A 59 19.00 11.27 -5.28
C GLY A 59 20.19 10.36 -4.96
N ASP A 60 21.32 10.90 -4.49
CA ASP A 60 22.51 10.11 -4.12
C ASP A 60 22.39 9.53 -2.69
N ILE A 61 21.34 8.74 -2.45
CA ILE A 61 21.04 8.18 -1.12
C ILE A 61 21.78 6.86 -0.82
N HIS A 62 22.23 6.14 -1.85
CA HIS A 62 22.85 4.81 -1.72
C HIS A 62 24.14 4.77 -0.87
N ARG A 63 24.79 5.93 -0.67
CA ARG A 63 26.01 6.06 0.15
C ARG A 63 25.72 6.52 1.57
N ALA A 64 24.45 6.73 1.91
CA ALA A 64 24.06 7.11 3.26
C ALA A 64 24.15 5.90 4.19
N SER A 65 24.94 6.06 5.26
CA SER A 65 24.90 5.07 6.35
C SER A 65 23.56 5.17 7.09
N GLU A 66 23.16 4.09 7.77
CA GLU A 66 21.96 4.13 8.61
C GLU A 66 22.00 5.29 9.62
N SER A 67 23.17 5.58 10.20
CA SER A 67 23.33 6.70 11.13
C SER A 67 22.99 8.06 10.49
N VAL A 68 23.34 8.26 9.22
CA VAL A 68 23.04 9.47 8.45
C VAL A 68 21.56 9.51 8.07
N LEU A 69 20.97 8.40 7.64
CA LEU A 69 19.53 8.31 7.36
C LEU A 69 18.70 8.61 8.62
N ASN A 70 19.13 8.08 9.77
CA ASN A 70 18.54 8.39 11.07
C ASN A 70 18.62 9.88 11.40
N ALA A 71 19.77 10.53 11.15
CA ALA A 71 19.96 11.94 11.43
C ALA A 71 19.11 12.84 10.52
N ILE A 72 19.03 12.49 9.22
CA ILE A 72 18.16 13.19 8.26
C ILE A 72 16.69 13.00 8.61
N ALA A 73 16.28 11.79 8.98
CA ALA A 73 14.90 11.52 9.40
C ALA A 73 14.51 12.38 10.62
N ARG A 74 15.42 12.53 11.60
CA ARG A 74 15.19 13.42 12.75
C ARG A 74 15.16 14.90 12.35
N ALA A 75 16.09 15.35 11.50
CA ALA A 75 16.16 16.74 11.07
C ALA A 75 14.91 17.17 10.27
N LEU A 76 14.36 16.24 9.48
CA LEU A 76 13.12 16.43 8.71
C LEU A 76 11.86 16.05 9.49
N GLN A 77 11.99 15.72 10.79
CA GLN A 77 10.88 15.32 11.66
C GLN A 77 9.98 14.24 11.05
N LEU A 78 10.59 13.29 10.33
CA LEU A 78 9.86 12.22 9.66
C LEU A 78 9.14 11.35 10.70
N ASP A 79 7.88 11.01 10.40
CA ASP A 79 7.19 9.99 11.16
C ASP A 79 7.80 8.59 10.89
N GLU A 80 7.34 7.58 11.63
CA GLU A 80 7.87 6.22 11.51
C GLU A 80 7.72 5.65 10.08
N VAL A 81 6.67 6.06 9.37
CA VAL A 81 6.36 5.60 8.00
C VAL A 81 7.31 6.23 7.00
N GLU A 82 7.44 7.54 7.05
CA GLU A 82 8.29 8.33 6.18
C GLU A 82 9.75 7.93 6.38
N ARG A 83 10.12 7.65 7.63
CA ARG A 83 11.40 7.08 8.00
C ARG A 83 11.59 5.69 7.36
N GLU A 84 10.67 4.75 7.53
CA GLU A 84 10.76 3.41 6.91
C GLU A 84 10.92 3.53 5.38
N TYR A 85 10.17 4.43 4.76
CA TYR A 85 10.24 4.71 3.33
C TYR A 85 11.60 5.27 2.89
N LEU A 86 12.16 6.22 3.63
CA LEU A 86 13.51 6.74 3.37
C LEU A 86 14.55 5.61 3.39
N PHE A 87 14.43 4.68 4.33
CA PHE A 87 15.32 3.53 4.44
C PHE A 87 15.10 2.51 3.32
N ASP A 88 13.85 2.28 2.89
CA ASP A 88 13.54 1.45 1.72
C ASP A 88 14.20 2.01 0.45
N LEU A 89 14.06 3.32 0.20
CA LEU A 89 14.71 4.00 -0.92
C LEU A 89 16.24 3.85 -0.88
N ALA A 90 16.84 3.97 0.30
CA ALA A 90 18.28 3.78 0.48
C ALA A 90 18.75 2.34 0.23
N ARG A 91 17.95 1.34 0.63
CA ARG A 91 18.24 -0.10 0.47
C ARG A 91 18.13 -0.60 -0.97
N ILE A 92 17.31 0.04 -1.80
CA ILE A 92 17.06 -0.37 -3.19
C ILE A 92 18.06 0.27 -4.15
N ALA A 93 18.55 1.47 -3.81
CA ALA A 93 19.57 2.19 -4.56
C ALA A 93 20.91 1.44 -4.84
N PRO A 94 21.35 0.41 -4.07
CA PRO A 94 22.54 -0.40 -4.39
C PRO A 94 22.27 -1.65 -5.24
N SER A 95 21.02 -2.04 -5.50
CA SER A 95 20.72 -3.30 -6.21
C SER A 95 20.55 -3.08 -7.72
N GLY A 96 21.53 -3.55 -8.49
CA GLY A 96 21.38 -3.73 -9.93
C GLY A 96 20.13 -4.55 -10.25
N HIS A 97 19.41 -4.12 -11.28
CA HIS A 97 18.38 -4.83 -12.06
C HIS A 97 17.96 -6.19 -11.47
N ARG A 98 17.14 -6.17 -10.42
CA ARG A 98 16.27 -7.32 -10.18
C ARG A 98 15.20 -7.25 -11.27
N ALA A 99 15.14 -8.27 -12.12
CA ALA A 99 14.01 -8.45 -13.00
C ALA A 99 12.73 -8.35 -12.16
N GLY A 100 11.77 -7.51 -12.59
CA GLY A 100 10.53 -7.30 -11.87
C GLY A 100 9.90 -8.65 -11.52
N GLN A 101 9.51 -8.82 -10.26
CA GLN A 101 8.78 -10.02 -9.86
C GLN A 101 7.49 -10.10 -10.70
N PRO A 102 7.11 -11.28 -11.21
CA PRO A 102 5.86 -11.42 -11.94
C PRO A 102 4.70 -10.93 -11.06
N VAL A 103 3.82 -10.10 -11.63
CA VAL A 103 2.67 -9.61 -10.88
C VAL A 103 1.78 -10.77 -10.48
N VAL A 104 1.53 -10.87 -9.17
CA VAL A 104 0.61 -11.87 -8.62
C VAL A 104 -0.80 -11.51 -9.06
N ARG A 105 -1.39 -12.36 -9.91
CA ARG A 105 -2.75 -12.19 -10.46
C ARG A 105 -3.82 -13.01 -9.74
N SER A 106 -3.40 -13.95 -8.89
CA SER A 106 -4.29 -14.79 -8.10
C SER A 106 -3.61 -15.22 -6.82
N VAL A 107 -4.41 -15.53 -5.79
CA VAL A 107 -3.90 -16.07 -4.54
C VAL A 107 -3.84 -17.58 -4.58
N ARG A 108 -2.92 -18.18 -3.81
CA ARG A 108 -2.91 -19.64 -3.59
C ARG A 108 -4.27 -20.09 -3.04
N SER A 109 -4.72 -21.29 -3.42
CA SER A 109 -6.01 -21.83 -2.94
C SER A 109 -6.09 -21.95 -1.42
N SER A 110 -4.96 -22.13 -0.73
CA SER A 110 -4.90 -22.09 0.74
C SER A 110 -5.25 -20.72 1.31
N VAL A 111 -4.80 -19.64 0.67
CA VAL A 111 -5.11 -18.27 1.08
C VAL A 111 -6.59 -17.98 0.83
N GLN A 112 -7.14 -18.35 -0.33
CA GLN A 112 -8.58 -18.19 -0.59
C GLN A 112 -9.43 -18.93 0.46
N ARG A 113 -9.07 -20.19 0.82
CA ARG A 113 -9.76 -20.91 1.90
C ARG A 113 -9.71 -20.18 3.24
N VAL A 114 -8.59 -19.52 3.58
CA VAL A 114 -8.51 -18.70 4.80
C VAL A 114 -9.48 -17.53 4.70
N LEU A 115 -9.49 -16.80 3.59
CA LEU A 115 -10.41 -15.67 3.37
C LEU A 115 -11.87 -16.10 3.51
N ASP A 116 -12.24 -17.24 2.92
CA ASP A 116 -13.60 -17.77 2.95
C ASP A 116 -14.07 -18.19 4.35
N ASN A 117 -13.14 -18.43 5.29
CA ASN A 117 -13.45 -18.75 6.69
C ASN A 117 -13.52 -17.50 7.60
N LEU A 118 -13.11 -16.33 7.11
CA LEU A 118 -13.23 -15.09 7.88
C LEU A 118 -14.69 -14.65 7.96
N THR A 119 -15.12 -14.31 9.17
CA THR A 119 -16.48 -13.80 9.45
C THR A 119 -16.62 -12.30 9.23
N VAL A 120 -15.55 -11.63 8.79
CA VAL A 120 -15.45 -10.21 8.46
C VAL A 120 -15.14 -10.03 6.97
N PRO A 121 -15.43 -8.87 6.35
CA PRO A 121 -15.03 -8.59 4.98
C PRO A 121 -13.51 -8.65 4.84
N ALA A 122 -13.04 -9.32 3.80
CA ALA A 122 -11.62 -9.42 3.50
C ALA A 122 -11.39 -9.36 1.99
N ILE A 123 -10.40 -8.55 1.60
CA ILE A 123 -9.94 -8.40 0.21
C ILE A 123 -8.43 -8.61 0.14
N VAL A 124 -7.94 -8.91 -1.05
CA VAL A 124 -6.51 -8.99 -1.35
C VAL A 124 -6.22 -8.12 -2.54
N HIS A 125 -5.22 -7.25 -2.40
CA HIS A 125 -4.68 -6.49 -3.52
C HIS A 125 -3.19 -6.73 -3.72
N ASN A 126 -2.75 -6.56 -4.96
CA ASN A 126 -1.33 -6.55 -5.30
C ASN A 126 -0.75 -5.12 -5.29
N ALA A 127 0.56 -4.99 -5.52
CA ALA A 127 1.26 -3.70 -5.54
C ALA A 127 0.71 -2.74 -6.61
N SER A 128 0.15 -3.27 -7.69
CA SER A 128 -0.51 -2.50 -8.76
C SER A 128 -1.96 -2.13 -8.42
N GLN A 129 -2.39 -2.32 -7.17
CA GLN A 129 -3.73 -2.00 -6.66
C GLN A 129 -4.88 -2.83 -7.27
N ASP A 130 -4.58 -3.93 -7.97
CA ASP A 130 -5.62 -4.85 -8.46
C ASP A 130 -6.21 -5.64 -7.30
N LEU A 131 -7.53 -5.76 -7.23
CA LEU A 131 -8.23 -6.63 -6.28
C LEU A 131 -8.26 -8.06 -6.83
N ILE A 132 -7.29 -8.87 -6.42
CA ILE A 132 -7.06 -10.21 -6.98
C ILE A 132 -7.85 -11.32 -6.27
N ALA A 133 -8.30 -11.08 -5.03
CA ALA A 133 -9.12 -12.01 -4.28
C ALA A 133 -9.97 -11.28 -3.23
N ALA A 134 -11.05 -11.93 -2.80
CA ALA A 134 -11.90 -11.46 -1.72
C ALA A 134 -12.78 -12.61 -1.24
N ASN A 135 -13.18 -12.57 0.04
CA ASN A 135 -14.27 -13.41 0.52
C ASN A 135 -15.64 -12.80 0.13
N PRO A 136 -16.76 -13.51 0.31
CA PRO A 136 -18.08 -13.00 -0.08
C PRO A 136 -18.43 -11.65 0.56
N LEU A 137 -18.06 -11.46 1.83
CA LEU A 137 -18.30 -10.19 2.54
C LEU A 137 -17.42 -9.05 2.02
N GLY A 138 -16.17 -9.33 1.64
CA GLY A 138 -15.26 -8.38 1.01
C GLY A 138 -15.76 -7.95 -0.36
N ARG A 139 -16.22 -8.91 -1.18
CA ARG A 139 -16.88 -8.62 -2.45
C ARG A 139 -18.14 -7.79 -2.26
N ALA A 140 -18.91 -8.07 -1.22
CA ALA A 140 -20.10 -7.30 -0.90
C ALA A 140 -19.73 -5.86 -0.49
N LEU A 141 -18.83 -5.69 0.48
CA LEU A 141 -18.40 -4.37 0.95
C LEU A 141 -17.86 -3.51 -0.20
N TYR A 142 -17.02 -4.10 -1.05
CA TYR A 142 -16.39 -3.46 -2.20
C TYR A 142 -17.18 -3.63 -3.51
N ALA A 143 -18.47 -3.93 -3.46
CA ALA A 143 -19.25 -4.29 -4.65
C ALA A 143 -19.11 -3.30 -5.83
N PRO A 144 -19.11 -1.97 -5.63
CA PRO A 144 -18.88 -1.02 -6.72
C PRO A 144 -17.52 -1.17 -7.42
N HIS A 145 -16.48 -1.63 -6.71
CA HIS A 145 -15.16 -1.86 -7.30
C HIS A 145 -15.16 -3.11 -8.19
N PHE A 146 -15.91 -4.13 -7.79
CA PHE A 146 -16.05 -5.39 -8.54
C PHE A 146 -17.02 -5.28 -9.73
N ASP A 147 -17.80 -4.20 -9.81
CA ASP A 147 -18.74 -3.92 -10.89
C ASP A 147 -18.06 -3.14 -12.03
N VAL A 148 -17.12 -3.82 -12.68
CA VAL A 148 -16.33 -3.33 -13.83
C VAL A 148 -16.05 -4.46 -14.80
N GLU A 149 -15.79 -4.11 -16.06
CA GLU A 149 -15.22 -5.05 -17.03
C GLU A 149 -13.70 -5.15 -16.81
N GLY A 150 -13.17 -6.39 -16.78
CA GLY A 150 -11.75 -6.65 -16.57
C GLY A 150 -11.36 -6.81 -15.10
N VAL A 151 -10.11 -6.48 -14.76
CA VAL A 151 -9.57 -6.66 -13.40
C VAL A 151 -9.96 -5.47 -12.53
N PRO A 152 -10.72 -5.67 -11.44
CA PRO A 152 -11.06 -4.62 -10.49
C PRO A 152 -9.79 -3.99 -9.89
N ASN A 153 -9.72 -2.67 -9.85
CA ASN A 153 -8.55 -1.95 -9.36
C ASN A 153 -8.96 -0.78 -8.46
N THR A 154 -8.41 -0.75 -7.25
CA THR A 154 -8.78 0.23 -6.21
C THR A 154 -8.45 1.66 -6.64
N ALA A 155 -7.26 1.88 -7.22
CA ALA A 155 -6.85 3.21 -7.61
C ALA A 155 -7.65 3.74 -8.80
N ARG A 156 -7.96 2.89 -9.79
CA ARG A 156 -8.84 3.26 -10.90
C ARG A 156 -10.24 3.63 -10.39
N PHE A 157 -10.81 2.85 -9.49
CA PHE A 157 -12.10 3.19 -8.90
C PHE A 157 -12.03 4.56 -8.20
N VAL A 158 -11.10 4.74 -7.27
CA VAL A 158 -10.98 5.96 -6.46
C VAL A 158 -10.78 7.23 -7.29
N PHE A 159 -10.02 7.16 -8.39
CA PHE A 159 -9.61 8.35 -9.15
C PHE A 159 -10.31 8.56 -10.49
N LEU A 160 -10.90 7.51 -11.08
CA LEU A 160 -11.47 7.56 -12.43
C LEU A 160 -12.96 7.19 -12.48
N ASP A 161 -13.48 6.47 -11.48
CA ASP A 161 -14.89 6.09 -11.44
C ASP A 161 -15.72 7.21 -10.77
N PRO A 162 -16.74 7.77 -11.45
CA PRO A 162 -17.58 8.83 -10.87
C PRO A 162 -18.36 8.38 -9.63
N ARG A 163 -18.55 7.06 -9.42
CA ARG A 163 -19.22 6.50 -8.25
C ARG A 163 -18.40 6.67 -6.97
N ALA A 164 -17.08 6.88 -7.07
CA ALA A 164 -16.19 6.92 -5.92
C ALA A 164 -16.52 8.06 -4.94
N GLU A 165 -16.82 9.26 -5.45
CA GLU A 165 -17.12 10.43 -4.61
C GLU A 165 -18.40 10.23 -3.79
N ALA A 166 -19.40 9.55 -4.36
CA ALA A 166 -20.62 9.20 -3.63
C ALA A 166 -20.39 8.03 -2.64
N TYR A 167 -19.54 7.07 -3.01
CA TYR A 167 -19.30 5.84 -2.24
C TYR A 167 -18.42 6.05 -1.01
N TYR A 168 -17.38 6.89 -1.08
CA TYR A 168 -16.53 7.20 0.06
C TYR A 168 -17.12 8.38 0.86
N LEU A 169 -17.31 8.22 2.18
CA LEU A 169 -17.82 9.32 3.01
C LEU A 169 -16.83 10.50 3.02
N ASP A 170 -15.55 10.20 3.14
CA ASP A 170 -14.42 11.12 2.97
C ASP A 170 -13.59 10.70 1.74
N TRP A 171 -14.09 11.04 0.55
CA TRP A 171 -13.40 10.78 -0.70
C TRP A 171 -12.02 11.45 -0.80
N PRO A 172 -11.82 12.72 -0.37
CA PRO A 172 -10.48 13.30 -0.30
C PRO A 172 -9.47 12.47 0.48
N GLN A 173 -9.85 11.93 1.65
CA GLN A 173 -8.97 11.06 2.42
C GLN A 173 -8.68 9.74 1.71
N ALA A 174 -9.69 9.12 1.08
CA ALA A 174 -9.51 7.89 0.31
C ALA A 174 -8.53 8.07 -0.86
N ARG A 175 -8.59 9.22 -1.55
CA ARG A 175 -7.65 9.57 -2.61
C ARG A 175 -6.22 9.73 -2.10
N ARG A 176 -6.00 10.59 -1.10
CA ARG A 176 -4.66 10.81 -0.50
C ARG A 176 -4.05 9.50 -0.02
N THR A 177 -4.84 8.69 0.67
CA THR A 177 -4.39 7.38 1.18
C THR A 177 -3.98 6.44 0.04
N THR A 178 -4.78 6.37 -1.03
CA THR A 178 -4.46 5.53 -2.20
C THR A 178 -3.19 6.01 -2.91
N ALA A 179 -3.03 7.33 -3.12
CA ALA A 179 -1.82 7.89 -3.72
C ALA A 179 -0.56 7.59 -2.87
N ALA A 180 -0.67 7.73 -1.55
CA ALA A 180 0.42 7.45 -0.62
C ALA A 180 0.80 5.96 -0.61
N VAL A 181 -0.16 5.04 -0.70
CA VAL A 181 0.10 3.59 -0.84
C VAL A 181 0.82 3.29 -2.13
N MET A 182 0.35 3.84 -3.26
CA MET A 182 1.01 3.67 -4.56
C MET A 182 2.45 4.20 -4.57
N ARG A 183 2.71 5.30 -3.87
CA ARG A 183 4.07 5.83 -3.72
C ARG A 183 4.96 4.90 -2.91
N ARG A 184 4.47 4.44 -1.76
CA ARG A 184 5.18 3.43 -0.95
C ARG A 184 5.54 2.20 -1.79
N ASP A 185 4.58 1.68 -2.56
CA ASP A 185 4.78 0.50 -3.40
C ASP A 185 5.75 0.77 -4.57
N THR A 186 5.78 2.00 -5.09
CA THR A 186 6.78 2.46 -6.08
C THR A 186 8.17 2.50 -5.48
N GLY A 187 8.32 3.00 -4.25
CA GLY A 187 9.60 2.99 -3.56
C GLY A 187 10.11 1.58 -3.30
N ARG A 188 9.21 0.62 -2.98
CA ARG A 188 9.55 -0.79 -2.74
C ARG A 188 9.95 -1.56 -4.00
N ASP A 189 9.26 -1.31 -5.13
CA ASP A 189 9.63 -1.85 -6.43
C ASP A 189 9.54 -0.79 -7.55
N PRO A 190 10.61 0.02 -7.71
CA PRO A 190 10.67 1.09 -8.71
C PRO A 190 10.63 0.59 -10.16
N HIS A 191 10.83 -0.71 -10.36
CA HIS A 191 10.85 -1.36 -11.68
C HIS A 191 9.53 -2.07 -12.02
N ASN A 192 8.51 -1.94 -11.17
CA ASN A 192 7.18 -2.46 -11.46
C ASN A 192 6.56 -1.68 -12.64
N ALA A 193 6.58 -2.32 -13.81
CA ALA A 193 6.06 -1.75 -15.05
C ALA A 193 4.54 -1.50 -15.00
N GLU A 194 3.79 -2.35 -14.29
CA GLU A 194 2.33 -2.22 -14.19
C GLU A 194 1.94 -1.06 -13.28
N LEU A 195 2.61 -0.91 -12.13
CA LEU A 195 2.42 0.24 -11.25
C LEU A 195 2.82 1.54 -11.96
N SER A 196 3.94 1.53 -12.69
CA SER A 196 4.36 2.67 -13.51
C SER A 196 3.34 3.05 -14.60
N ALA A 197 2.75 2.05 -15.26
CA ALA A 197 1.70 2.26 -16.25
C ALA A 197 0.42 2.83 -15.60
N LEU A 198 0.04 2.32 -14.43
CA LEU A 198 -1.10 2.82 -13.67
C LEU A 198 -0.89 4.28 -13.23
N ILE A 199 0.29 4.64 -12.70
CA ILE A 199 0.62 6.03 -12.33
C ILE A 199 0.52 6.94 -13.55
N THR A 200 1.01 6.49 -14.71
CA THR A 200 0.96 7.24 -15.97
C THR A 200 -0.49 7.48 -16.41
N GLU A 201 -1.32 6.43 -16.37
CA GLU A 201 -2.75 6.50 -16.68
C GLU A 201 -3.48 7.49 -15.77
N LEU A 202 -3.31 7.35 -14.45
CA LEU A 202 -3.99 8.20 -13.47
C LEU A 202 -3.52 9.65 -13.57
N SER A 203 -2.23 9.89 -13.81
CA SER A 203 -1.68 11.22 -14.03
C SER A 203 -2.25 11.90 -15.26
N ALA A 204 -2.47 11.15 -16.35
CA ALA A 204 -3.08 11.69 -17.57
C ALA A 204 -4.57 12.01 -17.36
N ARG A 205 -5.30 11.15 -16.66
CA ARG A 205 -6.77 11.16 -16.63
C ARG A 205 -7.38 11.85 -15.41
N SER A 206 -6.64 12.04 -14.32
CA SER A 206 -7.18 12.58 -13.07
C SER A 206 -6.38 13.78 -12.55
N PRO A 207 -6.93 15.02 -12.62
CA PRO A 207 -6.34 16.18 -11.96
C PRO A 207 -6.21 16.02 -10.45
N HIS A 208 -7.12 15.24 -9.84
CA HIS A 208 -7.04 14.90 -8.42
C HIS A 208 -5.82 14.05 -8.12
N PHE A 209 -5.59 12.99 -8.89
CA PHE A 209 -4.38 12.17 -8.74
C PHE A 209 -3.11 12.99 -8.88
N ARG A 210 -3.02 13.87 -9.89
CA ARG A 210 -1.82 14.72 -10.06
C ARG A 210 -1.51 15.58 -8.83
N ARG A 211 -2.54 16.13 -8.18
CA ARG A 211 -2.38 16.91 -6.95
C ARG A 211 -1.93 16.03 -5.79
N ASP A 212 -2.69 14.99 -5.47
CA ASP A 212 -2.39 14.12 -4.32
C ASP A 212 -1.06 13.36 -4.52
N TRP A 213 -0.67 13.08 -5.78
CA TRP A 213 0.63 12.52 -6.11
C TRP A 213 1.74 13.56 -5.88
N ALA A 214 1.56 14.82 -6.29
CA ALA A 214 2.55 15.88 -6.11
C ALA A 214 2.78 16.29 -4.64
N ASP A 215 1.88 15.94 -3.73
CA ASP A 215 2.07 16.20 -2.28
C ASP A 215 3.19 15.32 -1.69
N HIS A 216 3.57 14.23 -2.39
CA HIS A 216 4.60 13.26 -1.96
C HIS A 216 4.39 12.69 -0.55
N ASP A 217 3.15 12.66 -0.10
CA ASP A 217 2.81 12.02 1.15
C ASP A 217 3.05 10.51 1.06
N VAL A 218 3.62 9.98 2.14
CA VAL A 218 3.82 8.55 2.35
C VAL A 218 3.05 8.19 3.60
N HIS A 219 2.19 7.19 3.50
CA HIS A 219 1.30 6.80 4.60
C HIS A 219 1.38 5.30 4.83
N SER A 220 1.44 4.91 6.09
CA SER A 220 1.41 3.51 6.47
C SER A 220 -0.04 3.09 6.56
N HIS A 221 -0.57 2.61 5.44
CA HIS A 221 -1.88 1.99 5.40
C HIS A 221 -1.84 0.63 6.11
N ARG A 222 -1.63 0.63 7.43
CA ARG A 222 -1.54 -0.57 8.28
C ARG A 222 -2.82 -0.84 9.04
N THR A 223 -3.41 0.20 9.60
CA THR A 223 -4.72 0.14 10.26
C THR A 223 -5.40 1.51 10.22
N GLY A 224 -6.70 1.56 10.47
CA GLY A 224 -7.44 2.80 10.53
C GLY A 224 -8.94 2.59 10.37
N VAL A 225 -9.66 3.67 10.10
CA VAL A 225 -11.11 3.64 9.87
C VAL A 225 -11.41 3.99 8.41
N LYS A 226 -12.30 3.23 7.78
CA LYS A 226 -12.92 3.60 6.50
C LYS A 226 -14.42 3.77 6.69
N SER A 227 -14.92 4.84 6.10
CA SER A 227 -16.34 5.21 6.13
C SER A 227 -16.89 5.22 4.71
N PHE A 228 -17.91 4.42 4.47
CA PHE A 228 -18.55 4.26 3.17
C PHE A 228 -20.01 4.70 3.23
N ARG A 229 -20.52 5.20 2.10
CA ARG A 229 -21.95 5.26 1.76
C ARG A 229 -22.21 4.14 0.75
N HIS A 230 -22.38 2.92 1.26
CA HIS A 230 -22.63 1.76 0.42
C HIS A 230 -24.00 1.85 -0.25
N PRO A 231 -24.12 1.64 -1.58
CA PRO A 231 -25.38 1.88 -2.31
C PRO A 231 -26.58 1.10 -1.74
N GLU A 232 -26.34 -0.13 -1.30
CA GLU A 232 -27.41 -1.03 -0.82
C GLU A 232 -27.61 -1.00 0.71
N ILE A 233 -26.61 -0.54 1.47
CA ILE A 233 -26.61 -0.64 2.94
C ILE A 233 -26.65 0.74 3.60
N GLY A 234 -26.31 1.81 2.87
CA GLY A 234 -26.11 3.14 3.42
C GLY A 234 -24.77 3.26 4.14
N ARG A 235 -24.73 4.02 5.24
CA ARG A 235 -23.48 4.27 5.98
C ARG A 235 -22.92 3.00 6.61
N ILE A 236 -21.64 2.74 6.35
CA ILE A 236 -20.86 1.68 6.99
C ILE A 236 -19.52 2.26 7.44
N ASP A 237 -19.23 2.15 8.73
CA ASP A 237 -17.93 2.46 9.31
C ASP A 237 -17.22 1.16 9.70
N VAL A 238 -16.01 0.95 9.19
CA VAL A 238 -15.20 -0.24 9.47
C VAL A 238 -13.81 0.17 9.93
N THR A 239 -13.24 -0.58 10.87
CA THR A 239 -11.80 -0.55 11.07
C THR A 239 -11.16 -1.44 10.01
N PHE A 240 -9.96 -1.14 9.54
CA PHE A 240 -9.24 -2.04 8.65
C PHE A 240 -7.89 -2.38 9.23
N ASP A 241 -7.40 -3.58 8.92
CA ASP A 241 -6.05 -4.03 9.26
C ASP A 241 -5.43 -4.68 8.02
N VAL A 242 -4.17 -4.32 7.74
CA VAL A 242 -3.43 -4.77 6.56
C VAL A 242 -2.35 -5.76 6.97
N PHE A 243 -2.39 -6.93 6.36
CA PHE A 243 -1.45 -8.03 6.56
C PHE A 243 -0.66 -8.25 5.27
N GLU A 244 0.66 -8.14 5.36
CA GLU A 244 1.55 -8.47 4.24
C GLU A 244 1.82 -9.97 4.20
N GLN A 245 1.75 -10.56 3.00
CA GLN A 245 1.97 -11.99 2.85
C GLN A 245 3.48 -12.30 2.79
N ALA A 246 3.98 -13.01 3.80
CA ALA A 246 5.35 -13.48 3.83
C ALA A 246 5.67 -14.33 2.58
N GLY A 247 6.76 -13.98 1.88
CA GLY A 247 7.19 -14.67 0.65
C GLY A 247 6.47 -14.24 -0.63
N GLU A 248 5.47 -13.36 -0.56
CA GLU A 248 4.80 -12.75 -1.72
C GLU A 248 4.82 -11.21 -1.59
N PRO A 249 5.99 -10.57 -1.79
CA PRO A 249 6.13 -9.12 -1.65
C PRO A 249 5.13 -8.36 -2.53
N GLY A 250 4.52 -7.32 -1.97
CA GLY A 250 3.50 -6.53 -2.66
C GLY A 250 2.08 -7.11 -2.59
N LEU A 251 1.90 -8.30 -2.01
CA LEU A 251 0.56 -8.83 -1.74
C LEU A 251 0.09 -8.48 -0.34
N GLN A 252 -1.10 -7.86 -0.26
CA GLN A 252 -1.67 -7.40 0.99
C GLN A 252 -3.10 -7.94 1.16
N ILE A 253 -3.34 -8.57 2.31
CA ILE A 253 -4.67 -8.96 2.76
C ILE A 253 -5.19 -7.85 3.66
N VAL A 254 -6.34 -7.27 3.33
CA VAL A 254 -7.00 -6.26 4.17
C VAL A 254 -8.27 -6.85 4.74
N THR A 255 -8.38 -6.86 6.06
CA THR A 255 -9.60 -7.27 6.77
C THR A 255 -10.31 -6.06 7.33
N TYR A 256 -11.64 -6.09 7.38
CA TYR A 256 -12.45 -4.98 7.84
C TYR A 256 -13.23 -5.34 9.11
N GLY A 257 -12.74 -4.87 10.26
CA GLY A 257 -13.40 -5.02 11.55
C GLY A 257 -14.64 -4.13 11.67
N VAL A 258 -15.57 -4.57 12.51
CA VAL A 258 -16.80 -3.83 12.84
C VAL A 258 -16.62 -3.27 14.24
N GLY A 259 -16.82 -1.96 14.39
CA GLY A 259 -16.74 -1.31 15.69
C GLY A 259 -17.79 -1.85 16.67
N PRO A 260 -17.61 -1.66 17.99
CA PRO A 260 -18.51 -2.21 19.00
C PRO A 260 -19.86 -1.48 19.09
N SER A 261 -20.11 -0.45 18.28
CA SER A 261 -21.34 0.32 18.32
C SER A 261 -22.52 -0.46 17.76
N ALA A 262 -23.72 -0.22 18.31
CA ALA A 262 -24.95 -0.85 17.83
C ALA A 262 -25.25 -0.49 16.37
N GLU A 263 -24.84 0.70 15.93
CA GLU A 263 -24.99 1.13 14.53
C GLU A 263 -24.08 0.35 13.59
N ALA A 264 -22.80 0.17 13.95
CA ALA A 264 -21.87 -0.63 13.19
C ALA A 264 -22.34 -2.10 13.08
N ALA A 265 -22.84 -2.67 14.19
CA ALA A 265 -23.42 -4.02 14.20
C ALA A 265 -24.63 -4.15 13.27
N ARG A 266 -25.55 -3.18 13.25
CA ARG A 266 -26.73 -3.19 12.36
C ARG A 266 -26.34 -3.06 10.89
N SER A 267 -25.43 -2.15 10.54
CA SER A 267 -24.95 -2.01 9.16
C SER A 267 -24.22 -3.26 8.70
N PHE A 268 -23.46 -3.91 9.59
CA PHE A 268 -22.79 -5.15 9.26
C PHE A 268 -23.76 -6.33 9.08
N ALA A 269 -24.80 -6.45 9.91
CA ALA A 269 -25.82 -7.47 9.75
C ALA A 269 -26.52 -7.35 8.38
N ARG A 270 -26.92 -6.13 7.99
CA ARG A 270 -27.49 -5.85 6.66
C ARG A 270 -26.53 -6.22 5.52
N LEU A 271 -25.24 -5.92 5.66
CA LEU A 271 -24.23 -6.32 4.67
C LEU A 271 -24.15 -7.85 4.54
N ARG A 272 -24.21 -8.59 5.66
CA ARG A 272 -24.20 -10.06 5.64
C ARG A 272 -25.43 -10.65 4.96
N GLU A 273 -26.62 -10.12 5.28
CA GLU A 273 -27.88 -10.53 4.65
C GLU A 273 -27.86 -10.29 3.14
N TRP A 274 -27.42 -9.10 2.72
CA TRP A 274 -27.31 -8.77 1.30
C TRP A 274 -26.26 -9.62 0.57
N ALA A 275 -25.12 -9.90 1.22
CA ALA A 275 -24.09 -10.79 0.66
C ALA A 275 -24.59 -12.23 0.49
N ALA A 276 -25.42 -12.72 1.42
CA ALA A 276 -26.04 -14.03 1.32
C ALA A 276 -27.04 -14.09 0.15
N ALA A 277 -27.92 -13.09 0.02
CA ALA A 277 -28.87 -13.02 -1.08
C ALA A 277 -28.20 -13.05 -2.47
N ARG A 278 -27.12 -12.29 -2.67
CA ARG A 278 -26.35 -12.30 -3.94
C ARG A 278 -25.65 -13.62 -4.25
N ARG A 279 -25.34 -14.41 -3.23
CA ARG A 279 -24.72 -15.73 -3.42
C ARG A 279 -25.74 -16.71 -3.99
N ASP A 280 -26.98 -16.62 -3.53
CA ASP A 280 -28.06 -17.51 -3.95
C ASP A 280 -28.58 -17.16 -5.36
N GLU A 281 -28.46 -15.91 -5.78
CA GLU A 281 -28.77 -15.45 -7.15
C GLU A 281 -27.74 -15.88 -8.20
N ARG A 282 -26.52 -16.25 -7.78
CA ARG A 282 -25.48 -16.69 -8.70
C ARG A 282 -25.68 -18.18 -9.00
N PRO A 283 -26.00 -18.59 -10.24
CA PRO A 283 -26.11 -19.99 -10.58
C PRO A 283 -24.80 -20.72 -10.22
N PRO A 284 -24.87 -21.97 -9.73
CA PRO A 284 -23.67 -22.72 -9.37
C PRO A 284 -22.74 -22.71 -10.58
N ALA A 285 -21.50 -22.26 -10.37
CA ALA A 285 -20.48 -22.32 -11.41
C ALA A 285 -20.44 -23.77 -11.91
N ALA A 286 -20.64 -23.96 -13.22
CA ALA A 286 -20.59 -25.26 -13.85
C ALA A 286 -19.30 -25.95 -13.38
N ALA A 287 -19.46 -27.14 -12.78
CA ALA A 287 -18.32 -27.93 -12.35
C ALA A 287 -17.40 -28.15 -13.56
N ASP A 288 -16.15 -27.71 -13.45
CA ASP A 288 -15.13 -27.99 -14.44
C ASP A 288 -15.06 -29.52 -14.66
N PRO A 289 -15.20 -30.02 -15.90
CA PRO A 289 -15.04 -31.43 -16.21
C PRO A 289 -13.54 -31.75 -16.28
N ALA A 290 -12.87 -31.70 -15.13
CA ALA A 290 -11.47 -32.08 -14.99
C ALA A 290 -11.24 -32.86 -13.68
N THR A 291 -12.14 -33.80 -13.38
CA THR A 291 -11.87 -34.83 -12.37
C THR A 291 -12.23 -36.21 -12.92
N SER A 292 -11.64 -36.58 -14.07
CA SER A 292 -11.58 -37.98 -14.50
C SER A 292 -10.45 -38.20 -15.51
N ALA A 293 -9.20 -38.12 -15.05
CA ALA A 293 -8.09 -38.83 -15.70
C ALA A 293 -6.99 -39.07 -14.65
N GLY A 294 -6.75 -40.34 -14.35
CA GLY A 294 -5.79 -40.77 -13.34
C GLY A 294 -4.34 -40.43 -13.68
N GLY A 295 -3.56 -40.16 -12.63
CA GLY A 295 -2.11 -40.01 -12.68
C GLY A 295 -1.51 -40.42 -11.34
N GLY A 296 -0.78 -41.53 -11.31
CA GLY A 296 -0.35 -42.23 -10.11
C GLY A 296 0.50 -41.39 -9.14
N PHE A 297 0.15 -41.49 -7.86
CA PHE A 297 0.94 -40.95 -6.75
C PHE A 297 2.24 -41.75 -6.61
N ARG A 298 3.38 -41.17 -7.03
CA ARG A 298 4.70 -41.72 -6.70
C ARG A 298 5.04 -41.31 -5.26
N ARG A 299 5.02 -42.27 -4.34
CA ARG A 299 5.47 -42.10 -2.95
C ARG A 299 6.91 -41.56 -2.91
N VAL A 300 7.12 -40.40 -2.31
CA VAL A 300 8.44 -39.93 -1.90
C VAL A 300 8.85 -40.73 -0.66
N ARG A 301 9.88 -41.57 -0.79
CA ARG A 301 10.53 -42.24 0.34
C ARG A 301 11.32 -41.21 1.14
N THR A 302 10.91 -40.96 2.38
CA THR A 302 11.72 -40.27 3.39
C THR A 302 12.89 -41.17 3.81
N ALA A 303 14.13 -40.67 3.66
CA ALA A 303 15.33 -41.30 4.19
C ALA A 303 15.44 -41.09 5.72
N PRO A 304 16.02 -42.04 6.49
CA PRO A 304 16.10 -41.92 7.94
C PRO A 304 17.26 -41.00 8.36
N VAL A 305 16.99 -40.17 9.39
CA VAL A 305 17.95 -39.28 10.04
C VAL A 305 18.99 -40.11 10.81
N ARG A 306 20.27 -39.94 10.47
CA ARG A 306 21.42 -40.50 11.21
C ARG A 306 21.55 -39.80 12.56
N ARG A 307 21.45 -40.55 13.67
CA ARG A 307 21.84 -40.09 15.01
C ARG A 307 23.37 -40.02 15.10
N GLN A 308 23.90 -38.89 15.56
CA GLN A 308 25.29 -38.77 16.04
C GLN A 308 25.41 -39.38 17.45
N PRO A 309 26.54 -40.02 17.82
CA PRO A 309 26.78 -40.46 19.18
C PRO A 309 27.32 -39.32 20.04
N ALA A 310 26.92 -39.30 21.31
CA ALA A 310 27.46 -38.43 22.34
C ALA A 310 28.87 -38.90 22.73
N SER A 311 29.84 -37.97 22.75
CA SER A 311 31.15 -38.20 23.34
C SER A 311 31.08 -38.00 24.86
N GLN A 312 31.66 -38.94 25.60
CA GLN A 312 32.18 -38.73 26.95
C GLN A 312 33.55 -38.05 26.88
#